data_AF-A0A349R3V6-F1
#
_entry.id   AF-A0A349R3V6-F1
#
_cell.length_a   1.000
_cell.length_b   1.000
_cell.length_c   1.000
_cell.angle_alpha   90.00
_cell.angle_beta   90.00
_cell.angle_gamma   90.00
#
_symmetry.space_group_name_H-M   'P 1'
#
loop_
_entity.id
_entity.type
_entity.pdbx_description
1 polymer ?
#
loop_
_entity_poly.entity_id
_entity_poly.type
_entity_poly.pdbx_seq_one_letter_code
_entity_poly.pdbx_strand_id
1 'polypeptide(L)' 'KCRDEACDWVLFRNICGVQLSYREIDALLVKGRTPLIKKMMGRNGKSFNAYILLDGSGSTSFEFEQKKKGKYK' A
#
# COMPACT_ATOMS: atom_id res chain seq x y z
N LYS A 1 0.46 10.62 -12.37
CA LYS A 1 -0.66 11.51 -12.72
C LYS A 1 -1.34 10.90 -13.94
N CYS A 2 -2.67 10.83 -13.95
CA CYS A 2 -3.41 10.44 -15.14
C CYS A 2 -3.13 11.46 -16.28
N ARG A 3 -3.19 11.00 -17.54
CA ARG A 3 -2.96 11.88 -18.70
C ARG A 3 -4.18 12.71 -19.06
N ASP A 4 -5.36 12.25 -18.65
CA ASP A 4 -6.60 12.99 -18.79
C ASP A 4 -6.59 14.21 -17.85
N GLU A 5 -6.79 15.40 -18.41
CA GLU A 5 -6.81 16.65 -17.66
C GLU A 5 -8.00 16.76 -16.72
N ALA A 6 -9.09 16.02 -16.98
CA ALA A 6 -10.25 15.94 -16.09
C ALA A 6 -10.06 14.90 -14.96
N CYS A 7 -8.98 14.12 -14.99
CA CYS A 7 -8.69 13.09 -13.98
C CYS A 7 -7.68 13.61 -12.95
N ASP A 8 -8.21 14.13 -11.85
CA ASP A 8 -7.43 14.63 -10.71
C ASP A 8 -6.87 13.52 -9.81
N TRP A 9 -6.99 12.26 -10.22
CA TRP A 9 -6.51 11.14 -9.41
C TRP A 9 -4.97 11.05 -9.42
N VAL A 10 -4.40 11.03 -8.21
CA VAL A 10 -2.96 10.97 -7.98
C VAL A 10 -2.61 9.79 -7.10
N LEU A 11 -1.87 8.83 -7.65
CA LEU A 11 -1.21 7.78 -6.89
C LEU A 11 0.22 8.20 -6.53
N PHE A 12 0.51 8.28 -5.24
CA PHE A 12 1.86 8.46 -4.75
C PHE A 12 2.66 7.17 -4.89
N ARG A 13 3.83 7.24 -5.53
CA ARG A 13 4.74 6.09 -5.65
C ARG A 13 5.54 5.84 -4.38
N ASN A 14 5.70 6.84 -3.52
CA ASN A 14 6.40 6.69 -2.25
C ASN A 14 5.38 6.76 -1.12
N ILE A 15 5.26 5.69 -0.35
CA ILE A 15 4.27 5.56 0.73
C ILE A 15 5.02 5.05 1.97
N CYS A 16 4.92 5.79 3.07
CA CYS A 16 5.57 5.44 4.34
C CYS A 16 7.09 5.14 4.20
N GLY A 17 7.79 5.90 3.35
CA GLY A 17 9.24 5.74 3.12
C GLY A 17 9.63 4.57 2.22
N VAL A 18 8.66 3.89 1.61
CA VAL A 18 8.88 2.82 0.64
C VAL A 18 8.40 3.26 -0.74
N GLN A 19 9.28 3.13 -1.73
CA GLN A 19 8.92 3.32 -3.13
C GLN A 19 8.28 2.04 -3.68
N LEU A 20 7.04 2.14 -4.15
CA LEU A 20 6.33 1.04 -4.79
C LEU A 20 7.01 0.65 -6.11
N SER A 21 7.23 -0.64 -6.27
CA SER A 21 7.64 -1.25 -7.52
C SER A 21 6.52 -1.25 -8.54
N TYR A 22 6.88 -1.42 -9.81
CA TYR A 22 5.90 -1.53 -10.88
C TYR A 22 4.89 -2.66 -10.65
N ARG A 23 5.36 -3.81 -10.14
CA ARG A 23 4.50 -4.97 -9.84
C ARG A 23 3.48 -4.69 -8.74
N GLU A 24 3.86 -3.91 -7.72
CA GLU A 24 2.96 -3.53 -6.64
C GLU A 24 1.91 -2.54 -7.14
N ILE A 25 2.32 -1.56 -7.95
CA ILE A 25 1.41 -0.59 -8.59
C ILE A 25 0.43 -1.30 -9.52
N ASP A 26 0.92 -2.21 -10.36
CA ASP A 26 0.08 -3.00 -11.27
C ASP A 26 -0.97 -3.82 -10.49
N ALA A 27 -0.55 -4.51 -9.43
CA ALA A 27 -1.47 -5.25 -8.56
C ALA A 27 -2.49 -4.32 -7.86
N LEU A 28 -2.07 -3.13 -7.42
CA LEU A 28 -2.96 -2.15 -6.80
C LEU A 28 -4.04 -1.67 -7.78
N LEU A 29 -3.67 -1.40 -9.04
CA LEU A 29 -4.60 -0.92 -10.07
C LEU A 29 -5.53 -2.02 -10.58
N VAL A 30 -5.00 -3.23 -10.79
CA VAL A 30 -5.76 -4.35 -11.39
C VAL A 30 -6.60 -5.08 -10.35
N LYS A 31 -6.09 -5.26 -9.13
CA LYS A 31 -6.72 -6.08 -8.08
C LYS A 31 -7.30 -5.24 -6.93
N GLY A 32 -7.06 -3.93 -6.92
CA GLY A 32 -7.39 -3.06 -5.78
C GLY A 32 -6.53 -3.31 -4.55
N ARG A 33 -5.45 -4.11 -4.66
CA ARG A 33 -4.61 -4.51 -3.50
C ARG A 33 -3.17 -4.84 -3.92
N THR A 34 -2.19 -4.30 -3.22
CA THR A 34 -0.78 -4.69 -3.40
C THR A 34 -0.50 -6.08 -2.79
N PRO A 35 0.61 -6.74 -3.16
CA PRO A 35 1.25 -7.74 -2.31
C PRO A 35 1.67 -7.14 -0.96
N LEU A 36 2.10 -7.99 -0.03
CA LEU A 36 2.59 -7.53 1.27
C LEU A 36 3.86 -6.70 1.11
N ILE A 37 3.79 -5.43 1.47
CA ILE A 37 4.94 -4.51 1.47
C ILE A 37 5.56 -4.54 2.86
N LYS A 38 6.88 -4.71 2.90
CA LYS A 38 7.65 -4.81 4.15
C LYS A 38 8.38 -3.52 4.48
N LYS A 39 8.69 -3.32 5.76
CA LYS A 39 9.52 -2.21 6.27
C LYS A 39 8.94 -0.81 5.99
N MET A 40 7.62 -0.67 5.89
CA MET A 40 6.99 0.64 5.85
C MET A 40 7.13 1.35 7.18
N MET A 41 7.43 2.65 7.16
CA MET A 41 7.69 3.45 8.36
C MET A 41 6.41 4.10 8.88
N GLY A 42 6.05 3.78 10.12
CA GLY A 42 4.95 4.42 10.84
C GLY A 42 5.34 5.78 11.40
N ARG A 43 4.33 6.58 11.76
CA ARG A 43 4.55 7.90 12.39
C ARG A 43 5.32 7.83 13.71
N ASN A 44 5.27 6.67 14.39
CA ASN A 44 6.02 6.39 15.62
C ASN A 44 7.46 5.94 15.37
N GLY A 45 7.96 6.02 14.12
CA GLY A 45 9.29 5.55 13.73
C GLY A 45 9.45 4.03 13.67
N LYS A 46 8.41 3.25 13.99
CA LYS A 46 8.46 1.79 13.92
C LYS A 46 8.12 1.30 12.52
N SER A 47 8.84 0.28 12.08
CA SER A 47 8.53 -0.38 10.82
C SER A 47 7.38 -1.38 10.98
N PHE A 48 6.55 -1.47 9.95
CA PHE A 48 5.47 -2.43 9.85
C PHE A 48 5.37 -2.98 8.42
N ASN A 49 4.64 -4.08 8.28
CA ASN A 49 4.31 -4.66 6.99
C ASN A 49 2.80 -4.50 6.78
N ALA A 50 2.38 -4.12 5.58
CA ALA A 50 0.97 -4.01 5.24
C ALA A 50 0.74 -4.21 3.75
N TYR A 51 -0.51 -4.44 3.40
CA TYR A 51 -1.05 -4.32 2.06
C TYR A 51 -1.62 -2.91 1.91
N ILE A 52 -1.53 -2.36 0.70
CA ILE A 52 -2.22 -1.13 0.33
C ILE A 52 -3.44 -1.54 -0.47
N LEU A 53 -4.60 -1.03 -0.07
CA LEU A 53 -5.88 -1.21 -0.72
C LEU A 53 -6.22 0.07 -1.48
N LEU A 54 -6.79 -0.07 -2.67
CA LEU A 54 -7.39 1.03 -3.43
C LEU A 54 -8.90 0.80 -3.46
N ASP A 55 -9.66 1.77 -2.96
CA ASP A 55 -11.12 1.70 -3.00
C ASP A 55 -11.69 2.31 -4.30
N GLY A 56 -13.00 2.13 -4.50
CA GLY A 56 -13.71 2.65 -5.67
C GLY A 56 -13.79 4.18 -5.75
N SER A 57 -13.44 4.90 -4.68
CA SER A 57 -13.32 6.36 -4.68
C SER A 57 -11.93 6.85 -5.12
N GLY A 58 -10.99 5.92 -5.31
CA GLY A 58 -9.59 6.23 -5.60
C GLY A 58 -8.75 6.51 -4.35
N SER A 59 -9.29 6.31 -3.15
CA SER A 59 -8.56 6.48 -1.89
C SER A 59 -7.81 5.21 -1.52
N THR A 60 -6.66 5.38 -0.85
CA THR A 60 -5.82 4.25 -0.42
C THR A 60 -5.89 4.01 1.08
N SER A 61 -6.04 2.75 1.49
CA SER A 61 -6.07 2.32 2.89
C SER A 61 -5.01 1.25 3.18
N PHE A 62 -4.63 1.07 4.45
CA PHE A 62 -3.67 0.05 4.87
C PHE A 62 -4.37 -1.15 5.51
N GLU A 63 -3.97 -2.35 5.13
CA GLU A 63 -4.31 -3.59 5.82
C GLU A 63 -3.03 -4.23 6.39
N PHE A 64 -2.87 -4.23 7.70
CA PHE A 64 -1.64 -4.68 8.34
C PHE A 64 -1.50 -6.21 8.33
N GLU A 65 -0.26 -6.69 8.23
CA GLU A 65 0.04 -8.12 8.34
C GLU A 65 -0.44 -8.66 9.70
N GLN A 66 -1.35 -9.64 9.67
CA GLN A 66 -1.72 -10.36 10.88
C GLN A 66 -0.57 -11.28 11.29
N LYS A 67 0.20 -10.86 12.29
CA LYS A 67 1.21 -11.73 12.90
C LYS A 67 0.49 -12.87 13.62
N LYS A 68 0.64 -14.10 13.15
CA LYS A 68 0.25 -15.28 13.93
C LYS A 68 1.02 -15.20 15.25
N LYS A 69 0.31 -14.96 16.36
CA LYS A 69 0.88 -15.09 17.70
C LYS A 69 1.45 -16.50 17.77
N GLY A 70 2.76 -16.63 17.87
CA GLY A 70 3.41 -17.92 18.06
C GLY A 70 2.73 -18.59 19.25
N LYS A 71 2.20 -19.79 19.04
CA LYS A 71 1.79 -20.65 20.16
C LYS A 71 3.09 -21.01 20.88
N TYR A 72 3.42 -20.26 21.93
CA TYR A 72 4.38 -20.73 22.91
C TYR A 72 3.74 -21.97 23.54
N LYS A 73 4.38 -23.12 23.36
CA LYS A 73 3.96 -24.40 23.93
C LYS A 73 4.92 -24.76 25.05
#